data_AF-A0A7W1QLX5-F1
#
_entry.id   AF-A0A7W1QLX5-F1
#
_cell.length_a   1.000
_cell.length_b   1.000
_cell.length_c   1.000
_cell.angle_alpha   90.00
_cell.angle_beta   90.00
_cell.angle_gamma   90.00
#
_symmetry.space_group_name_H-M   'P 1'
#
loop_
_entity.id
_entity.type
_entity.pdbx_description
1 polymer ?
#
loop_
_entity_poly.entity_id
_entity_poly.type
_entity_poly.pdbx_seq_one_letter_code
_entity_poly.pdbx_strand_id
1 'polypeptide(L)' 'MVIRYDELLNVIQRRLAEQAQALLPRAAPRFRITRGGRPNRIVIETEYTDQVQRPLFKHEFVPRPWAGEPV' A
#
# COMPACT_ATOMS: atom_id res chain seq x y z
N MET A 1 -11.64 24.67 5.65
CA MET A 1 -12.16 23.30 5.84
C MET A 1 -11.01 22.44 6.33
N VAL A 2 -10.95 22.17 7.64
CA VAL A 2 -9.87 21.37 8.24
C VAL A 2 -10.31 19.91 8.17
N ILE A 3 -9.78 19.16 7.21
CA ILE A 3 -10.04 17.72 7.10
C ILE A 3 -9.46 17.08 8.36
N ARG A 4 -10.29 16.35 9.12
CA ARG A 4 -9.81 15.65 10.33
C ARG A 4 -8.87 14.53 9.88
N TYR A 5 -7.84 14.25 10.66
CA TYR A 5 -6.82 13.25 10.32
C TYR A 5 -7.41 11.87 9.96
N ASP A 6 -8.47 11.46 10.66
CA ASP A 6 -9.17 10.20 10.39
C ASP A 6 -9.85 10.19 9.00
N GLU A 7 -10.35 11.32 8.52
CA GLU A 7 -10.93 11.43 7.18
C GLU A 7 -9.86 11.29 6.10
N LEU A 8 -8.69 11.88 6.31
CA LEU A 8 -7.56 11.78 5.38
C LEU A 8 -7.03 10.35 5.29
N LEU A 9 -6.88 9.66 6.42
CA LEU A 9 -6.48 8.24 6.43
C LEU A 9 -7.49 7.37 5.68
N ASN A 10 -8.78 7.56 5.92
CA ASN A 10 -9.83 6.82 5.23
C ASN A 10 -9.81 7.05 3.71
N VAL A 11 -9.58 8.29 3.27
CA VAL A 11 -9.46 8.60 1.83
C VAL A 11 -8.24 7.92 1.21
N ILE A 12 -7.08 7.97 1.87
CA ILE A 12 -5.86 7.32 1.37
C ILE A 12 -6.07 5.81 1.30
N GLN A 13 -6.59 5.20 2.36
CA GLN A 13 -6.82 3.75 2.42
C GLN A 13 -7.79 3.28 1.34
N ARG A 14 -8.89 4.01 1.11
CA ARG A 14 -9.85 3.68 0.05
C ARG A 14 -9.20 3.76 -1.33
N ARG A 15 -8.46 4.83 -1.62
CA ARG A 15 -7.78 4.98 -2.91
C ARG A 15 -6.73 3.90 -3.15
N LEU A 16 -5.96 3.55 -2.12
CA LEU A 16 -4.98 2.47 -2.22
C LEU A 16 -5.65 1.12 -2.49
N ALA A 17 -6.78 0.83 -1.83
CA ALA A 17 -7.53 -0.39 -2.07
C ALA A 17 -8.10 -0.46 -3.51
N GLU A 18 -8.67 0.64 -4.02
CA GLU A 18 -9.19 0.71 -5.40
C GLU A 18 -8.07 0.48 -6.43
N GLN A 19 -6.92 1.12 -6.27
CA GLN A 19 -5.77 0.96 -7.17
C GLN A 19 -5.17 -0.45 -7.07
N ALA A 20 -5.04 -0.98 -5.86
CA ALA A 20 -4.56 -2.34 -5.64
C ALA A 20 -5.46 -3.38 -6.31
N GLN A 21 -6.78 -3.22 -6.18
CA GLN A 21 -7.74 -4.14 -6.82
C GLN A 21 -7.61 -4.13 -8.34
N ALA A 22 -7.32 -2.97 -8.95
CA ALA A 22 -7.12 -2.84 -10.39
C ALA A 22 -5.82 -3.48 -10.87
N LEU A 23 -4.72 -3.31 -10.13
CA LEU A 23 -3.38 -3.78 -10.52
C LEU A 23 -3.11 -5.23 -10.11
N LEU A 24 -3.66 -5.66 -8.98
CA LEU A 24 -3.38 -6.93 -8.34
C LEU A 24 -4.71 -7.66 -8.03
N PRO A 25 -5.49 -8.07 -9.05
CA PRO A 25 -6.83 -8.62 -8.84
C PRO A 25 -6.83 -9.95 -8.04
N ARG A 26 -5.67 -10.59 -7.89
CA ARG A 26 -5.48 -11.84 -7.13
C ARG A 26 -4.79 -11.62 -5.79
N ALA A 27 -4.29 -10.42 -5.51
CA ALA A 27 -3.66 -10.10 -4.24
C ALA A 27 -4.60 -9.21 -3.41
N ALA A 28 -4.63 -9.45 -2.10
CA ALA A 28 -5.33 -8.58 -1.15
C ALA A 28 -4.29 -7.88 -0.26
N PRO A 29 -3.53 -6.89 -0.80
CA PRO A 29 -2.49 -6.21 -0.05
C PRO A 29 -3.08 -5.49 1.15
N ARG A 30 -2.45 -5.66 2.31
CA ARG A 30 -2.78 -4.88 3.51
C ARG A 30 -1.86 -3.68 3.57
N PHE A 31 -2.44 -2.48 3.58
CA PHE A 31 -1.69 -1.24 3.70
C PHE A 31 -1.59 -0.82 5.17
N ARG A 32 -0.37 -0.50 5.60
CA ARG A 32 -0.10 0.16 6.87
C ARG A 32 0.23 1.62 6.56
N ILE A 33 -0.60 2.52 7.06
CA ILE A 33 -0.39 3.97 6.93
C ILE A 33 -0.02 4.49 8.31
N THR A 34 1.14 5.14 8.41
CA THR A 34 1.58 5.79 9.65
C THR A 34 1.88 7.26 9.38
N ARG A 35 1.56 8.12 10.34
CA ARG A 35 1.94 9.53 10.32
C ARG A 35 2.70 9.84 11.59
N GLY A 36 3.89 10.41 11.46
CA GLY A 36 4.70 10.78 12.61
C GLY A 36 6.18 10.84 12.28
N GLY A 37 7.01 10.85 13.33
CA GLY A 37 8.45 11.01 13.21
C GLY A 37 8.93 12.46 13.39
N ARG A 38 10.25 12.65 13.35
CA ARG A 38 10.91 13.96 13.37
C ARG A 38 11.94 13.98 12.23
N PRO A 39 11.68 14.65 11.09
CA PRO A 39 10.50 15.47 10.77
C PRO A 39 9.21 14.64 10.56
N ASN A 40 8.05 15.30 10.62
CA ASN A 40 6.75 14.66 10.44
C ASN A 40 6.61 14.12 9.01
N ARG A 41 6.23 12.86 8.87
CA ARG A 41 6.08 12.18 7.56
C ARG A 41 4.83 11.31 7.56
N ILE A 42 4.21 11.16 6.39
CA ILE A 42 3.26 10.07 6.12
C ILE A 42 4.05 8.95 5.45
N VAL A 43 3.91 7.75 5.97
CA VAL A 43 4.55 6.53 5.45
C VAL A 43 3.48 5.50 5.15
N ILE A 44 3.54 4.93 3.95
CA ILE A 44 2.65 3.89 3.45
C ILE A 44 3.50 2.66 3.14
N GLU A 45 3.14 1.55 3.76
CA GLU A 45 3.81 0.25 3.61
C GLU A 45 2.80 -0.82 3.24
N THR A 46 3.21 -1.78 2.43
CA THR A 46 2.42 -2.98 2.19
C THR A 46 3.30 -4.19 1.91
N GLU A 47 2.72 -5.37 2.09
CA GLU A 47 3.30 -6.64 1.70
C GLU A 47 2.20 -7.44 1.00
N TYR A 48 2.57 -8.08 -0.11
CA TYR A 48 1.70 -9.03 -0.80
C TYR A 48 2.52 -10.13 -1.44
N THR A 49 1.83 -11.22 -1.78
CA THR A 49 2.41 -12.33 -2.53
C THR A 49 1.97 -12.23 -3.98
N ASP A 50 2.90 -12.43 -4.91
CA ASP A 50 2.59 -12.60 -6.32
C ASP A 50 3.24 -13.89 -6.85
N GLN A 51 2.55 -14.59 -7.74
CA GLN A 51 3.00 -15.86 -8.29
C GLN A 51 3.08 -15.80 -9.81
N VAL A 52 4.29 -15.99 -10.33
CA VAL A 52 4.52 -16.12 -11.77
C VAL A 52 4.58 -17.60 -12.11
N GLN A 53 3.56 -18.07 -12.84
CA GLN A 53 3.53 -19.42 -13.41
C GLN A 53 3.72 -19.35 -14.92
N ARG A 54 4.91 -19.77 -15.38
CA ARG A 54 5.27 -19.95 -16.79
C ARG A 54 5.73 -21.40 -16.98
N PRO A 55 5.66 -21.96 -18.19
CA PRO A 55 5.90 -23.39 -18.44
C PRO A 55 7.21 -23.95 -17.85
N LEU A 56 8.25 -23.12 -17.73
CA LEU A 56 9.57 -23.49 -17.19
C LEU A 56 9.98 -22.66 -15.97
N PHE A 57 9.08 -21.83 -15.43
CA PHE A 57 9.40 -20.92 -14.34
C PHE A 57 8.19 -20.75 -13.43
N LYS A 58 8.30 -21.27 -12.21
CA LYS A 58 7.34 -21.05 -11.14
C LYS A 58 8.08 -20.35 -10.03
N HIS A 59 7.71 -19.11 -9.73
CA HIS A 59 8.32 -18.36 -8.65
C HIS A 59 7.27 -17.56 -7.90
N GLU A 60 7.46 -17.52 -6.59
CA GLU A 60 6.65 -16.73 -5.68
C GLU A 60 7.49 -15.53 -5.23
N PHE A 61 6.97 -14.34 -5.49
CA PHE A 61 7.56 -13.09 -5.05
C PHE A 61 6.79 -12.57 -3.83
N VAL A 62 7.50 -11.96 -2.89
CA VAL A 62 6.88 -11.23 -1.76
C VAL A 62 7.33 -9.77 -1.81
N PRO A 63 6.74 -8.93 -2.69
CA PRO A 63 7.06 -7.51 -2.74
C PRO A 63 6.69 -6.80 -1.44
N ARG A 64 7.55 -5.88 -1.01
CA ARG A 64 7.34 -5.00 0.15
C ARG A 64 7.48 -3.53 -0.22
N PRO A 65 6.58 -2.97 -1.05
CA PRO A 65 6.70 -1.58 -1.47
C PRO A 65 6.44 -0.61 -0.31
N TRP A 66 7.16 0.51 -0.36
CA TRP A 66 7.17 1.56 0.64
C TRP A 66 7.13 2.92 -0.07
N ALA A 67 6.38 3.88 0.50
CA ALA A 67 6.39 5.28 0.09
C ALA A 67 6.31 6.19 1.32
N GLY A 68 7.07 7.28 1.32
CA GLY A 68 7.09 8.23 2.42
C GLY A 68 7.20 9.67 1.92
N GLU A 69 6.37 10.55 2.45
CA GLU A 69 6.34 11.97 2.07
C GLU A 69 6.35 12.86 3.33
N PRO A 70 7.19 13.93 3.36
CA PRO A 70 7.13 14.92 4.43
C PRO A 70 5.79 15.65 4.43
N VAL A 71 5.32 15.98 5.64
CA VAL A 71 4.07 16.73 5.87
C VAL A 71 4.34 18.11 6.40
#